data_AF-A0A160TPX3-F1
#
_entry.id   AF-A0A160TPX3-F1
#
_cell.length_a   1.000
_cell.length_b   1.000
_cell.length_c   1.000
_cell.angle_alpha   90.00
_cell.angle_beta   90.00
_cell.angle_gamma   90.00
#
_symmetry.space_group_name_H-M   'P 1'
#
loop_
_entity.id
_entity.type
_entity.pdbx_description
1 polymer ?
#
loop_
_entity_poly.entity_id
_entity_poly.type
_entity_poly.pdbx_seq_one_letter_code
_entity_poly.pdbx_strand_id
1 'polypeptide(L)'
;MIAYLHNHYWEKDPAATPEWQRTYARQCIDAGAAIFVAHGPPLLQGIERYKGAPLLHGLGSLIFQTRKTGGAYGPANWPSLIVDARFRDRAFVGAQVTPVLLDESRATPEAEYTKGVPAIARGDDGRGICKHVAEMSALMGNEIAVRGDSILL
;
A
#
# COMPACT_ATOMS: atom_id res chain seq x y z
N MET A 1 -4.80 -1.19 18.97
CA MET A 1 -3.31 -1.27 18.88
C MET A 1 -2.97 -1.49 17.41
N ILE A 2 -1.95 -0.82 16.88
CA ILE A 2 -1.50 -0.97 15.49
C ILE A 2 -0.24 -1.85 15.52
N ALA A 3 -0.23 -2.93 14.74
CA ALA A 3 0.99 -3.69 14.48
C ALA A 3 1.61 -3.18 13.17
N TYR A 4 2.92 -2.98 13.17
CA TYR A 4 3.65 -2.43 12.03
C TYR A 4 4.87 -3.29 11.68
N LEU A 5 5.07 -3.54 10.39
CA LEU A 5 6.24 -4.24 9.85
C LEU A 5 6.94 -3.39 8.79
N HIS A 6 8.25 -3.29 8.89
CA HIS A 6 9.10 -2.85 7.78
C HIS A 6 10.03 -4.00 7.40
N ASN A 7 10.10 -4.37 6.12
CA ASN A 7 11.02 -5.41 5.66
C ASN A 7 11.51 -5.17 4.23
N HIS A 8 12.62 -5.79 3.81
CA HIS A 8 13.12 -5.70 2.43
C HIS A 8 13.22 -7.09 1.81
N TYR A 9 12.25 -7.97 2.08
CA TYR A 9 12.12 -9.24 1.40
C TYR A 9 11.35 -9.05 0.10
N TRP A 10 11.86 -9.60 -1.00
CA TRP A 10 11.29 -9.48 -2.32
C TRP A 10 10.97 -10.88 -2.84
N GLU A 11 9.70 -11.12 -3.14
CA GLU A 11 9.30 -12.29 -3.91
C GLU A 11 9.84 -12.18 -5.34
N LYS A 12 9.74 -13.29 -6.09
CA LYS A 12 10.08 -13.31 -7.51
C LYS A 12 9.28 -12.26 -8.30
N ASP A 13 8.03 -12.06 -7.91
CA ASP A 13 7.25 -10.87 -8.20
C ASP A 13 7.32 -9.93 -6.98
N PRO A 14 8.04 -8.80 -7.07
CA PRO A 14 8.14 -7.79 -6.01
C PRO A 14 6.82 -7.30 -5.41
N ALA A 15 5.72 -7.32 -6.17
CA ALA A 15 4.41 -6.89 -5.70
C ALA A 15 3.65 -7.99 -4.93
N ALA A 16 4.03 -9.26 -5.12
CA ALA A 16 3.39 -10.37 -4.43
C ALA A 16 3.65 -10.28 -2.92
N THR A 17 2.61 -10.54 -2.11
CA THR A 17 2.76 -10.60 -0.65
C THR A 17 3.28 -11.98 -0.25
N PRO A 18 4.44 -12.08 0.44
CA PRO A 18 4.97 -13.35 0.89
C PRO A 18 4.04 -14.05 1.89
N GLU A 19 3.94 -15.37 1.82
CA GLU A 19 3.10 -16.14 2.74
C GLU A 19 3.50 -15.97 4.21
N TRP A 20 4.80 -15.84 4.49
CA TRP A 20 5.29 -15.59 5.84
C TRP A 20 4.78 -14.24 6.38
N GLN A 21 4.67 -13.23 5.53
CA GLN A 21 4.20 -11.89 5.91
C GLN A 21 2.70 -11.94 6.20
N ARG A 22 1.93 -12.70 5.42
CA ARG A 22 0.50 -12.96 5.64
C ARG A 22 0.28 -13.69 6.97
N THR A 23 1.06 -14.75 7.21
CA THR A 23 1.03 -15.51 8.47
C THR A 23 1.37 -14.61 9.67
N TYR A 24 2.44 -13.82 9.58
CA TYR A 24 2.86 -12.91 10.65
C TYR A 24 1.80 -11.85 10.95
N ALA A 25 1.20 -11.27 9.90
CA ALA A 25 0.15 -10.28 10.04
C ALA A 25 -1.08 -10.85 10.79
N ARG A 26 -1.49 -12.09 10.47
CA ARG A 26 -2.57 -12.79 11.17
C ARG A 26 -2.24 -13.08 12.63
N GLN A 27 -0.99 -13.48 12.92
CA GLN A 27 -0.51 -13.67 14.30
C GLN A 27 -0.55 -12.36 15.10
N CYS A 28 -0.25 -11.21 14.48
CA CYS A 28 -0.41 -9.91 15.15
C CYS A 28 -1.87 -9.62 15.52
N ILE A 29 -2.82 -9.93 14.63
CA ILE A 29 -4.25 -9.79 14.93
C ILE A 29 -4.66 -10.76 16.04
N ASP A 30 -4.21 -12.01 16.00
CA ASP A 30 -4.46 -13.00 17.06
C ASP A 30 -3.93 -12.56 18.43
N ALA A 31 -2.82 -11.82 18.45
CA ALA A 31 -2.24 -11.22 19.65
C ALA A 31 -2.96 -9.93 20.13
N GLY A 32 -3.99 -9.47 19.42
CA GLY A 32 -4.83 -8.33 19.82
C GLY A 32 -4.54 -7.02 19.08
N ALA A 33 -3.82 -7.04 17.96
CA ALA A 33 -3.75 -5.88 17.06
C ALA A 33 -5.11 -5.63 16.38
N ALA A 34 -5.46 -4.37 16.24
CA ALA A 34 -6.72 -3.94 15.59
C ALA A 34 -6.55 -3.77 14.07
N ILE A 35 -5.31 -3.60 13.62
CA ILE A 35 -4.90 -3.42 12.23
C ILE A 35 -3.42 -3.82 12.12
N PHE A 36 -3.05 -4.38 10.97
CA PHE A 36 -1.67 -4.60 10.58
C PHE A 36 -1.30 -3.71 9.40
N VAL A 37 -0.12 -3.10 9.46
CA VAL A 37 0.40 -2.23 8.39
C VAL A 37 1.83 -2.60 8.07
N ALA A 38 2.17 -2.69 6.79
CA ALA A 38 3.52 -2.98 6.36
C ALA A 38 4.02 -2.09 5.22
N HIS A 39 5.33 -1.88 5.23
CA HIS A 39 6.11 -1.21 4.19
C HIS A 39 7.40 -2.01 3.93
N GLY A 40 8.09 -1.65 2.85
CA GLY A 40 9.32 -2.34 2.50
C GLY A 40 9.79 -2.07 1.08
N PRO A 41 9.37 -2.91 0.12
CA PRO A 41 9.34 -2.52 -1.28
C PRO A 41 8.52 -1.23 -1.44
N PRO A 42 8.93 -0.28 -2.28
CA PRO A 42 8.14 0.91 -2.61
C PRO A 42 7.01 0.54 -3.59
N LEU A 43 6.32 -0.57 -3.35
CA LEU A 43 5.28 -1.14 -4.20
C LEU A 43 4.01 -1.34 -3.39
N LEU A 44 2.87 -1.27 -4.09
CA LEU A 44 1.59 -1.66 -3.51
C LEU A 44 1.50 -3.17 -3.42
N GLN A 45 1.00 -3.64 -2.28
CA GLN A 45 0.62 -5.03 -2.09
C GLN A 45 -0.88 -5.11 -1.77
N GLY A 46 -1.45 -6.31 -1.85
CA GLY A 46 -2.87 -6.50 -1.60
C GLY A 46 -3.26 -6.26 -0.13
N ILE A 47 -4.56 -6.14 0.09
CA ILE A 47 -5.17 -5.96 1.41
C ILE A 47 -5.93 -7.24 1.78
N GLU A 48 -5.75 -7.69 3.01
CA GLU A 48 -6.54 -8.80 3.55
C GLU A 48 -7.53 -8.33 4.61
N ARG A 49 -8.53 -9.18 4.87
CA ARG A 49 -9.34 -9.09 6.09
C ARG A 49 -9.22 -10.37 6.90
N TYR A 50 -8.89 -10.23 8.17
CA TYR A 50 -8.80 -11.34 9.10
C TYR A 50 -9.44 -10.97 10.43
N LYS A 51 -10.42 -11.77 10.87
CA LYS A 51 -11.19 -11.53 12.12
C LYS A 51 -11.73 -10.10 12.25
N GLY A 52 -12.16 -9.51 11.13
CA GLY A 52 -12.70 -8.15 11.07
C GLY A 52 -11.64 -7.03 11.01
N ALA A 53 -10.35 -7.33 11.20
CA ALA A 53 -9.26 -6.38 11.07
C ALA A 53 -8.68 -6.36 9.65
N PRO A 54 -8.33 -5.18 9.11
CA PRO A 54 -7.60 -5.09 7.85
C PRO A 54 -6.12 -5.37 8.05
N LEU A 55 -5.50 -6.04 7.07
CA LEU A 55 -4.06 -6.24 6.99
C LEU A 55 -3.55 -5.60 5.69
N LEU A 56 -2.81 -4.51 5.86
CA LEU A 56 -2.30 -3.69 4.78
C LEU A 56 -0.84 -4.11 4.52
N HIS A 57 -0.60 -4.94 3.51
CA HIS A 57 0.71 -5.59 3.35
C HIS A 57 1.79 -4.68 2.74
N GLY A 58 1.40 -3.64 1.99
CA GLY A 58 2.34 -2.70 1.38
C GLY A 58 1.59 -1.48 0.86
N LEU A 59 1.86 -0.32 1.47
CA LEU A 59 1.21 0.95 1.09
C LEU A 59 2.00 1.77 0.05
N GLY A 60 3.11 1.24 -0.48
CA GLY A 60 4.02 1.99 -1.34
C GLY A 60 4.78 3.06 -0.56
N SER A 61 5.15 4.16 -1.23
CA SER A 61 5.90 5.27 -0.60
C SER A 61 5.06 6.54 -0.54
N LEU A 62 5.03 7.24 0.59
CA LEU A 62 4.44 8.59 0.64
C LEU A 62 5.44 9.67 0.18
N ILE A 63 6.72 9.45 0.46
CA ILE A 63 7.84 10.27 0.01
C ILE A 63 8.89 9.30 -0.52
N PHE A 64 9.32 9.49 -1.77
CA PHE A 64 10.33 8.63 -2.38
C PHE A 64 11.40 9.50 -3.03
N GLN A 65 12.57 9.57 -2.38
CA GLN A 65 13.70 10.38 -2.82
C GLN A 65 14.98 9.57 -2.72
N THR A 66 15.69 9.42 -3.83
CA THR A 66 16.93 8.64 -3.86
C THR A 66 17.96 9.32 -4.75
N ARG A 67 19.24 9.04 -4.49
CA ARG A 67 20.35 9.50 -5.35
C ARG A 67 20.51 8.59 -6.56
N LYS A 68 19.46 8.54 -7.38
CA LYS A 68 19.44 7.85 -8.67
C LYS A 68 18.87 8.80 -9.72
N THR A 69 19.34 8.63 -10.95
CA THR A 69 18.84 9.37 -12.11
C THR A 69 17.38 9.01 -12.41
N GLY A 70 16.68 9.90 -13.11
CA GLY A 70 15.32 9.62 -13.60
C GLY A 70 15.26 8.30 -14.41
N GLY A 71 14.15 7.56 -14.26
CA GLY A 71 13.96 6.26 -14.90
C GLY A 71 14.65 5.08 -14.21
N ALA A 72 15.33 5.28 -13.08
CA ALA A 72 15.93 4.18 -12.32
C ALA A 72 14.91 3.26 -11.61
N TYR A 73 13.63 3.67 -11.58
CA TYR A 73 12.51 2.94 -11.01
C TYR A 73 11.43 2.75 -12.07
N GLY A 74 10.77 1.58 -12.05
CA GLY A 74 9.62 1.33 -12.91
C GLY A 74 8.37 2.08 -12.45
N PRO A 75 7.34 2.22 -13.31
CA PRO A 75 6.13 2.98 -13.01
C PRO A 75 5.36 2.47 -11.78
N ALA A 76 5.50 1.18 -11.43
CA ALA A 76 4.86 0.58 -10.26
C ALA A 76 5.34 1.12 -8.91
N ASN A 77 6.44 1.88 -8.86
CA ASN A 77 6.99 2.43 -7.62
C ASN A 77 6.33 3.76 -7.19
N TRP A 78 5.51 4.34 -8.07
CA TRP A 78 4.94 5.68 -7.91
C TRP A 78 3.53 5.71 -7.28
N PRO A 79 2.69 4.66 -7.43
CA PRO A 79 1.46 4.54 -6.66
C PRO A 79 1.70 4.30 -5.17
N SER A 80 0.88 4.94 -4.33
CA SER A 80 0.83 4.76 -2.88
C SER A 80 -0.61 4.89 -2.37
N LEU A 81 -0.83 4.59 -1.09
CA LEU A 81 -2.12 4.68 -0.43
C LEU A 81 -1.99 5.47 0.88
N ILE A 82 -2.94 6.37 1.13
CA ILE A 82 -3.20 6.94 2.46
C ILE A 82 -4.40 6.22 3.05
N VAL A 83 -4.31 5.80 4.30
CA VAL A 83 -5.40 5.11 5.01
C VAL A 83 -5.89 5.94 6.19
N ASP A 84 -7.11 6.45 6.09
CA ASP A 84 -7.85 7.08 7.21
C ASP A 84 -8.64 5.99 7.96
N ALA A 85 -8.02 5.41 8.99
CA ALA A 85 -8.61 4.33 9.78
C ALA A 85 -9.32 4.83 11.05
N ARG A 86 -10.49 4.27 11.33
CA ARG A 86 -11.35 4.60 12.47
C ARG A 86 -11.41 3.44 13.45
N PHE A 87 -11.38 3.78 14.74
CA PHE A 87 -11.39 2.82 15.83
C PHE A 87 -12.43 3.17 16.88
N ARG A 88 -13.04 2.16 17.49
CA ARG A 88 -13.94 2.28 18.64
C ARG A 88 -13.62 1.17 19.63
N ASP A 89 -13.49 1.49 20.92
CA ASP A 89 -13.21 0.51 21.97
C ASP A 89 -12.03 -0.42 21.66
N ARG A 90 -10.97 0.16 21.07
CA ARG A 90 -9.76 -0.52 20.58
C ARG A 90 -9.94 -1.43 19.37
N ALA A 91 -11.14 -1.57 18.83
CA ALA A 91 -11.45 -2.33 17.62
C ALA A 91 -11.44 -1.43 16.37
N PHE A 92 -11.05 -2.00 15.22
CA PHE A 92 -11.22 -1.37 13.92
C PHE A 92 -12.71 -1.33 13.54
N VAL A 93 -13.19 -0.19 13.06
CA VAL A 93 -14.60 -0.03 12.63
C VAL A 93 -14.77 0.43 11.19
N GLY A 94 -13.68 0.81 10.52
CA GLY A 94 -13.68 1.12 9.10
C GLY A 94 -12.50 1.99 8.68
N ALA A 95 -12.25 2.08 7.38
CA ALA A 95 -11.29 3.02 6.82
C ALA A 95 -11.67 3.50 5.43
N GLN A 96 -11.27 4.74 5.11
CA GLN A 96 -11.18 5.21 3.75
C GLN A 96 -9.73 5.12 3.28
N VAL A 97 -9.52 4.47 2.15
CA VAL A 97 -8.21 4.34 1.51
C VAL A 97 -8.20 5.25 0.28
N THR A 98 -7.27 6.19 0.27
CA THR A 98 -7.11 7.22 -0.76
C THR A 98 -5.85 6.92 -1.57
N PRO A 99 -5.95 6.71 -2.89
CA PRO A 99 -4.78 6.51 -3.74
C PRO A 99 -3.99 7.82 -3.88
N VAL A 100 -2.67 7.68 -3.90
CA VAL A 100 -1.71 8.76 -4.08
C VAL A 100 -0.80 8.37 -5.24
N LEU A 101 -0.47 9.34 -6.08
CA LEU A 101 0.55 9.17 -7.12
C LEU A 101 1.70 10.11 -6.81
N LEU A 102 2.91 9.55 -6.77
CA LEU A 102 4.16 10.28 -6.68
C LEU A 102 4.61 10.66 -8.09
N ASP A 103 4.67 11.95 -8.37
CA ASP A 103 5.14 12.44 -9.67
C ASP A 103 6.68 12.34 -9.76
N GLU A 104 7.20 11.47 -10.62
CA GLU A 104 8.64 11.36 -10.93
C GLU A 104 9.11 12.41 -11.95
N SER A 105 8.21 12.98 -12.75
CA SER A 105 8.54 13.82 -13.91
C SER A 105 9.12 15.19 -13.52
N ARG A 106 9.04 15.55 -12.25
CA ARG A 106 9.74 16.70 -11.67
C ARG A 106 11.22 16.45 -11.41
N ALA A 107 11.70 15.22 -11.61
CA ALA A 107 13.11 14.94 -11.74
C ALA A 107 13.57 15.37 -13.15
N THR A 108 14.42 16.39 -13.23
CA THR A 108 15.01 16.79 -14.51
C THR A 108 15.99 15.70 -14.99
N PRO A 109 16.21 15.53 -16.31
CA PRO A 109 17.16 14.54 -16.84
C PRO A 109 18.58 14.68 -16.26
N GLU A 110 18.97 15.90 -15.86
CA GLU A 110 20.25 16.23 -15.24
C GLU A 110 20.26 16.04 -13.72
N ALA A 111 19.13 15.66 -13.11
CA ALA A 111 19.03 15.50 -11.67
C ALA A 111 19.80 14.25 -11.20
N GLU A 112 20.74 14.45 -10.28
CA GLU A 112 21.38 13.36 -9.53
C GLU A 112 20.40 12.60 -8.60
N TYR A 113 19.18 13.11 -8.44
CA TYR A 113 18.19 12.62 -7.50
C TYR A 113 16.83 12.45 -8.16
N THR A 114 16.17 11.33 -7.87
CA THR A 114 14.75 11.16 -8.15
C THR A 114 13.95 11.72 -6.98
N LYS A 115 12.86 12.45 -7.26
CA LYS A 115 11.98 13.02 -6.23
C LYS A 115 10.52 12.76 -6.59
N GLY A 116 9.83 11.95 -5.80
CA GLY A 116 8.38 11.79 -5.87
C GLY A 116 7.68 12.89 -5.08
N VAL A 117 6.83 13.70 -5.74
CA VAL A 117 5.93 14.63 -5.06
C VAL A 117 4.55 13.98 -4.95
N PRO A 118 4.04 13.71 -3.73
CA PRO A 118 2.75 13.05 -3.57
C PRO A 118 1.59 13.99 -3.91
N ALA A 119 0.66 13.50 -4.72
CA ALA A 119 -0.65 14.10 -4.95
C ALA A 119 -1.73 13.03 -4.84
N ILE A 120 -2.92 13.40 -4.34
CA ILE A 120 -4.07 12.48 -4.37
C ILE A 120 -4.36 12.12 -5.82
N ALA A 121 -4.36 10.83 -6.14
CA ALA A 121 -4.70 10.33 -7.46
C ALA A 121 -6.22 10.41 -7.65
N ARG A 122 -6.65 10.95 -8.78
CA ARG A 122 -8.07 11.17 -9.13
C ARG A 122 -8.37 10.60 -10.50
N GLY A 123 -9.65 10.45 -10.83
CA GLY A 123 -10.05 10.02 -12.16
C GLY A 123 -9.52 8.63 -12.53
N ASP A 124 -8.92 8.49 -13.71
CA ASP A 124 -8.40 7.22 -14.20
C ASP A 124 -7.22 6.70 -13.38
N ASP A 125 -6.33 7.58 -12.91
CA ASP A 125 -5.19 7.18 -12.07
C ASP A 125 -5.68 6.59 -10.75
N GLY A 126 -6.60 7.28 -10.07
CA GLY A 126 -7.17 6.80 -8.82
C GLY A 126 -7.92 5.47 -8.98
N ARG A 127 -8.74 5.35 -10.03
CA ARG A 127 -9.44 4.09 -10.36
C ARG A 127 -8.46 2.96 -10.68
N GLY A 128 -7.40 3.24 -11.43
CA GLY A 128 -6.37 2.29 -11.81
C GLY A 128 -5.63 1.74 -10.59
N ILE A 129 -5.22 2.62 -9.67
CA ILE A 129 -4.56 2.24 -8.43
C ILE A 129 -5.49 1.38 -7.55
N CYS A 130 -6.74 1.81 -7.35
CA CYS A 130 -7.70 1.04 -6.55
C CYS A 130 -7.99 -0.34 -7.17
N LYS A 131 -8.12 -0.41 -8.50
CA LYS A 131 -8.30 -1.68 -9.23
C LYS A 131 -7.09 -2.60 -9.04
N HIS A 132 -5.87 -2.08 -9.18
CA HIS A 132 -4.65 -2.86 -8.98
C HIS A 132 -4.59 -3.46 -7.57
N VAL A 133 -4.88 -2.68 -6.53
CA VAL A 133 -4.93 -3.17 -5.14
C VAL A 133 -6.01 -4.24 -4.97
N ALA A 134 -7.17 -4.09 -5.63
CA ALA A 134 -8.23 -5.09 -5.59
C ALA A 134 -7.83 -6.40 -6.26
N GLU A 135 -7.14 -6.35 -7.39
CA GLU A 135 -6.58 -7.53 -8.08
C GLU A 135 -5.56 -8.25 -7.19
N MET A 136 -4.62 -7.51 -6.58
CA MET A 136 -3.64 -8.08 -5.65
C MET A 136 -4.29 -8.70 -4.41
N SER A 137 -5.38 -8.10 -3.91
CA SER A 137 -6.16 -8.65 -2.80
C SER A 137 -6.88 -9.94 -3.19
N ALA A 138 -7.44 -9.98 -4.41
CA ALA A 138 -8.15 -11.14 -4.94
C ALA A 138 -7.23 -12.35 -5.14
N LEU A 139 -5.97 -12.13 -5.54
CA LEU A 139 -4.95 -13.18 -5.63
C LEU A 139 -4.68 -13.87 -4.28
N MET A 140 -4.93 -13.19 -3.17
CA MET A 140 -4.84 -13.74 -1.81
C MET A 140 -6.18 -14.27 -1.27
N GLY A 141 -7.24 -14.26 -2.09
CA GLY A 141 -8.59 -14.67 -1.72
C GLY A 141 -9.39 -13.62 -0.95
N ASN A 142 -9.07 -12.32 -1.11
CA ASN A 142 -9.75 -11.22 -0.42
C ASN A 142 -10.42 -10.27 -1.42
N GLU A 143 -11.70 -10.00 -1.21
CA GLU A 143 -12.44 -8.97 -1.95
C GLU A 143 -12.41 -7.64 -1.20
N ILE A 144 -12.18 -6.54 -1.92
CA ILE A 144 -12.21 -5.19 -1.36
C ILE A 144 -13.24 -4.32 -2.10
N ALA A 145 -13.93 -3.46 -1.35
CA ALA A 145 -14.96 -2.61 -1.91
C ALA A 145 -14.34 -1.33 -2.52
N VAL A 146 -14.18 -1.32 -3.84
CA VAL A 146 -13.81 -0.12 -4.60
C VAL A 146 -15.05 0.78 -4.80
N ARG A 147 -14.87 2.08 -4.58
CA ARG A 147 -15.89 3.13 -4.75
C ARG A 147 -15.27 4.31 -5.49
N GLY A 148 -15.42 4.33 -6.81
CA GLY A 148 -14.80 5.35 -7.65
C GLY A 148 -13.28 5.30 -7.57
N ASP A 149 -12.66 6.39 -7.13
CA ASP A 149 -11.22 6.56 -6.91
C ASP A 149 -10.80 6.33 -5.44
N SER A 150 -11.54 5.47 -4.72
CA SER A 150 -11.23 5.14 -3.32
C SER A 150 -11.61 3.69 -2.98
N ILE A 151 -11.06 3.17 -1.88
CA ILE A 151 -11.47 1.88 -1.30
C ILE A 151 -12.07 2.13 0.09
N LEU A 152 -13.16 1.42 0.40
CA LEU A 152 -13.76 1.37 1.73
C LEU A 152 -13.46 0.02 2.38
N LEU A 153 -12.94 0.08 3.60
CA LEU A 153 -12.66 -1.07 4.47
C LEU A 153 -13.59 -1.03 5.68
#